data_AF-Q0AZX0-F1
#
_entry.id   AF-Q0AZX0-F1
#
_cell.length_a   1.000
_cell.length_b   1.000
_cell.length_c   1.000
_cell.angle_alpha   90.00
_cell.angle_beta   90.00
_cell.angle_gamma   90.00
#
_symmetry.space_group_name_H-M   'P 1'
#
loop_
_entity.id
_entity.type
_entity.pdbx_description
1 polymer ?
#
loop_
_entity_poly.entity_id
_entity_poly.type
_entity_poly.pdbx_seq_one_letter_code
_entity_poly.pdbx_strand_id
1 'polypeptide(L)'
;MKKRVGVFVCDCGTNIASVVDTEKVAAAARQFPGVVFATTYKYMCSDPGQELVRNAIKEQELEQVVIASCSPRMHEKTFRKAVEDGGINAYMFEMVNIREQDSWVHHDREQATQKAIALVRMAVSKVLRNQPLQVSTIPVTRKALVIGGGIAGMQAALDIAEAGHQVVLVEKEASIGGKMTQLDKTFPTMDCAA
;
A
#
# COMPACT_ATOMS: atom_id res chain seq x y z
N MET A 1 4.45 30.11 -4.89
CA MET A 1 4.50 29.73 -3.46
C MET A 1 5.46 28.57 -3.31
N LYS A 2 6.39 28.62 -2.35
CA LYS A 2 7.34 27.52 -2.07
C LYS A 2 6.59 26.46 -1.27
N LYS A 3 6.22 25.34 -1.91
CA LYS A 3 5.45 24.26 -1.27
C LYS A 3 6.25 23.64 -0.12
N ARG A 4 5.56 23.29 0.97
CA ARG A 4 6.15 22.69 2.19
C ARG A 4 6.02 21.16 2.19
N VAL A 5 7.13 20.47 1.94
CA VAL A 5 7.20 18.99 1.86
C VAL A 5 7.77 18.40 3.14
N GLY A 6 7.12 17.38 3.68
CA GLY A 6 7.68 16.52 4.74
C GLY A 6 8.13 15.17 4.18
N VAL A 7 9.34 14.72 4.53
CA VAL A 7 9.90 13.43 4.10
C VAL A 7 10.07 12.50 5.29
N PHE A 8 9.47 11.31 5.22
CA PHE A 8 9.55 10.32 6.29
C PHE A 8 10.20 9.04 5.77
N VAL A 9 11.28 8.59 6.42
CA VAL A 9 12.04 7.42 6.00
C VAL A 9 11.82 6.29 6.99
N CYS A 10 11.40 5.13 6.52
CA CYS A 10 11.10 3.97 7.35
C CYS A 10 12.31 3.04 7.47
N ASP A 11 12.61 2.56 8.67
CA ASP A 11 13.61 1.50 8.88
C ASP A 11 13.07 0.10 8.56
N CYS A 12 11.75 -0.07 8.70
CA CYS A 12 11.05 -1.35 8.61
C CYS A 12 11.70 -2.42 9.50
N GLY A 13 12.03 -2.03 10.74
CA GLY A 13 12.89 -2.81 11.62
C GLY A 13 14.29 -2.91 11.04
N THR A 14 14.69 -4.08 10.57
CA THR A 14 15.97 -4.29 9.89
C THR A 14 15.82 -4.45 8.38
N ASN A 15 14.59 -4.53 7.84
CA ASN A 15 14.38 -4.79 6.41
C ASN A 15 14.94 -3.70 5.51
N ILE A 16 14.90 -2.44 5.95
CA ILE A 16 15.50 -1.31 5.23
C ILE A 16 16.80 -0.90 5.92
N ALA A 17 16.77 -0.65 7.23
CA ALA A 17 17.91 -0.08 7.95
C ALA A 17 19.19 -0.95 8.01
N SER A 18 19.10 -2.26 7.74
CA SER A 18 20.31 -3.10 7.64
C SER A 18 21.15 -2.80 6.40
N VAL A 19 20.51 -2.42 5.29
CA VAL A 19 21.15 -2.22 3.98
C VAL A 19 21.13 -0.75 3.54
N VAL A 20 20.15 0.04 3.96
CA VAL A 20 20.05 1.47 3.63
C VAL A 20 20.27 2.28 4.90
N ASP A 21 21.12 3.30 4.82
CA ASP A 21 21.30 4.25 5.91
C ASP A 21 20.17 5.29 5.91
N THR A 22 19.11 4.98 6.64
CA THR A 22 17.86 5.76 6.66
C THR A 22 18.06 7.16 7.22
N GLU A 23 18.95 7.33 8.21
CA GLU A 23 19.33 8.64 8.76
C GLU A 23 20.03 9.50 7.72
N LYS A 24 20.99 8.92 6.96
CA LYS A 24 21.66 9.62 5.86
C LYS A 24 20.68 9.99 4.74
N VAL A 25 19.71 9.13 4.44
CA VAL A 25 18.62 9.44 3.48
C VAL A 25 17.79 10.63 3.98
N ALA A 26 17.35 10.62 5.24
CA ALA A 26 16.57 11.71 5.82
C ALA A 26 17.36 13.02 5.87
N ALA A 27 18.64 12.97 6.25
CA ALA A 27 19.53 14.13 6.28
C ALA A 27 19.75 14.73 4.89
N ALA A 28 19.97 13.90 3.86
CA ALA A 28 20.08 14.37 2.48
C ALA A 28 18.76 15.00 1.99
N ALA A 29 17.62 14.42 2.35
CA ALA A 29 16.31 14.93 1.95
C ALA A 29 16.02 16.35 2.45
N ARG A 30 16.55 16.74 3.62
CA ARG A 30 16.42 18.12 4.15
C ARG A 30 17.00 19.20 3.23
N GLN A 31 17.94 18.82 2.36
CA GLN A 31 18.57 19.76 1.41
C GLN A 31 17.78 19.89 0.10
N PHE A 32 16.75 19.07 -0.13
CA PHE A 32 16.00 19.10 -1.37
C PHE A 32 15.03 20.30 -1.43
N PRO A 33 14.82 20.89 -2.61
CA PRO A 33 13.91 22.03 -2.76
C PRO A 33 12.51 21.72 -2.23
N GLY A 34 12.00 22.62 -1.36
CA GLY A 34 10.66 22.51 -0.78
C GLY A 34 10.55 21.59 0.44
N VAL A 35 11.56 20.79 0.76
CA VAL A 35 11.56 19.97 1.98
C VAL A 35 11.79 20.88 3.19
N VAL A 36 10.84 20.89 4.13
CA VAL A 36 10.92 21.68 5.37
C VAL A 36 11.07 20.79 6.61
N PHE A 37 10.74 19.50 6.47
CA PHE A 37 10.84 18.52 7.54
C PHE A 37 11.31 17.18 6.95
N ALA A 38 12.26 16.52 7.62
CA ALA A 38 12.59 15.14 7.31
C ALA A 38 13.01 14.38 8.56
N THR A 39 12.52 13.15 8.71
CA THR A 39 12.81 12.29 9.86
C THR A 39 12.80 10.82 9.47
N THR A 40 13.36 9.99 10.34
CA THR A 40 13.27 8.54 10.31
C THR A 40 12.26 8.05 11.35
N TYR A 41 11.74 6.84 11.16
CA TYR A 41 11.05 6.09 12.20
C TYR A 41 11.05 4.59 11.91
N LYS A 42 11.03 3.78 12.97
CA LYS A 42 11.21 2.33 12.89
C LYS A 42 10.15 1.64 12.02
N TYR A 43 8.89 2.02 12.17
CA TYR A 43 7.76 1.45 11.44
C TYR A 43 6.77 2.55 11.06
N MET A 44 6.98 3.20 9.91
CA MET A 44 6.10 4.30 9.48
C MET A 44 4.62 3.90 9.37
N CYS A 45 4.32 2.64 9.06
CA CYS A 45 2.94 2.14 8.91
C CYS A 45 2.23 1.82 10.23
N SER A 46 2.94 1.75 11.37
CA SER A 46 2.31 1.53 12.66
C SER A 46 1.56 2.78 13.14
N ASP A 47 0.68 2.63 14.14
CA ASP A 47 -0.09 3.77 14.65
C ASP A 47 0.80 4.96 15.08
N PRO A 48 1.91 4.76 15.83
CA PRO A 48 2.83 5.85 16.14
C PRO A 48 3.49 6.48 14.91
N GLY A 49 3.80 5.68 13.88
CA GLY A 49 4.37 6.19 12.62
C GLY A 49 3.38 7.05 11.85
N GLN A 50 2.10 6.67 11.85
CA GLN A 50 1.04 7.47 11.24
C GLN A 50 0.71 8.72 12.08
N GLU A 51 0.74 8.64 13.40
CA GLU A 51 0.62 9.80 14.30
C GLU A 51 1.73 10.81 14.06
N LEU A 52 2.97 10.35 13.90
CA LEU A 52 4.11 11.19 13.56
C LEU A 52 3.85 11.99 12.27
N VAL A 53 3.30 11.35 11.23
CA VAL A 53 2.91 12.04 9.99
C VAL A 53 1.83 13.08 10.24
N ARG A 54 0.75 12.72 10.93
CA ARG A 54 -0.37 13.62 11.22
C ARG A 54 0.04 14.84 12.05
N ASN A 55 0.87 14.62 13.07
CA ASN A 55 1.37 15.68 13.93
C ASN A 55 2.33 16.59 13.16
N ALA A 56 3.27 16.02 12.41
CA ALA A 56 4.19 16.80 11.58
C ALA A 56 3.45 17.62 10.52
N ILE A 57 2.36 17.13 9.92
CA ILE A 57 1.53 17.91 8.99
C ILE A 57 1.04 19.20 9.65
N LYS A 58 0.58 19.13 10.90
CA LYS A 58 0.06 20.29 11.63
C LYS A 58 1.18 21.20 12.15
N GLU A 59 2.15 20.61 12.84
CA GLU A 59 3.24 21.34 13.51
C GLU A 59 4.19 22.02 12.52
N GLN A 60 4.45 21.38 11.38
CA GLN A 60 5.35 21.89 10.35
C GLN A 60 4.58 22.51 9.19
N GLU A 61 3.25 22.66 9.30
CA GLU A 61 2.38 23.22 8.26
C GLU A 61 2.69 22.59 6.88
N LEU A 62 2.76 21.26 6.83
CA LEU A 62 3.11 20.55 5.59
C LEU A 62 1.95 20.64 4.62
N GLU A 63 2.25 20.92 3.36
CA GLU A 63 1.27 20.88 2.27
C GLU A 63 1.34 19.55 1.51
N GLN A 64 2.45 18.82 1.67
CA GLN A 64 2.82 17.65 0.88
C GLN A 64 3.67 16.66 1.68
N VAL A 65 3.50 15.36 1.42
CA VAL A 65 4.20 14.30 2.17
C VAL A 65 4.87 13.32 1.21
N VAL A 66 6.11 12.96 1.50
CA VAL A 66 6.82 11.84 0.86
C VAL A 66 7.15 10.80 1.92
N ILE A 67 6.82 9.53 1.69
CA ILE A 67 7.17 8.43 2.60
C ILE A 67 8.02 7.42 1.87
N ALA A 68 9.28 7.29 2.29
CA ALA A 68 10.23 6.31 1.79
C ALA A 68 10.18 5.04 2.64
N SER A 69 9.59 3.98 2.08
CA SER A 69 9.38 2.72 2.78
C SER A 69 9.25 1.53 1.80
N CYS A 70 8.13 0.81 1.85
CA CYS A 70 7.83 -0.35 1.04
C CYS A 70 7.10 0.02 -0.26
N SER A 71 6.61 -0.99 -0.98
CA SER A 71 5.85 -0.81 -2.20
C SER A 71 4.54 -0.04 -2.02
N PRO A 72 4.18 0.90 -2.93
CA PRO A 72 2.86 1.52 -2.95
C PRO A 72 1.73 0.50 -3.12
N ARG A 73 2.00 -0.66 -3.74
CA ARG A 73 1.02 -1.75 -3.86
C ARG A 73 0.60 -2.34 -2.52
N MET A 74 1.34 -2.07 -1.44
CA MET A 74 1.06 -2.55 -0.10
C MET A 74 0.42 -1.46 0.78
N HIS A 75 1.09 -0.31 0.97
CA HIS A 75 0.68 0.69 1.98
C HIS A 75 0.29 2.05 1.43
N GLU A 76 0.14 2.23 0.12
CA GLU A 76 -0.27 3.53 -0.43
C GLU A 76 -1.61 3.99 0.14
N LYS A 77 -2.61 3.10 0.21
CA LYS A 77 -3.92 3.43 0.79
C LYS A 77 -3.83 3.81 2.26
N THR A 78 -2.99 3.13 3.03
CA THR A 78 -2.74 3.41 4.45
C THR A 78 -2.20 4.81 4.63
N PHE A 79 -1.16 5.19 3.89
CA PHE A 79 -0.54 6.50 4.03
C PHE A 79 -1.37 7.63 3.43
N ARG A 80 -2.09 7.38 2.32
CA ARG A 80 -3.10 8.32 1.81
C ARG A 80 -4.13 8.67 2.89
N LYS A 81 -4.58 7.65 3.65
CA LYS A 81 -5.52 7.86 4.75
C LYS A 81 -4.89 8.65 5.91
N ALA A 82 -3.67 8.29 6.32
CA ALA A 82 -2.96 9.03 7.37
C ALA A 82 -2.72 10.50 7.01
N VAL A 83 -2.40 10.79 5.75
CA VAL A 83 -2.21 12.13 5.20
C VAL A 83 -3.52 12.92 5.18
N GLU A 84 -4.61 12.29 4.73
CA GLU A 84 -5.97 12.85 4.76
C GLU A 84 -6.42 13.19 6.18
N ASP A 85 -6.23 12.27 7.12
CA ASP A 85 -6.54 12.47 8.54
C ASP A 85 -5.65 13.53 9.21
N GLY A 86 -4.49 13.83 8.60
CA GLY A 86 -3.62 14.93 8.97
C GLY A 86 -4.12 16.31 8.49
N GLY A 87 -5.09 16.35 7.56
CA GLY A 87 -5.74 17.56 7.09
C GLY A 87 -5.31 18.04 5.69
N ILE A 88 -4.53 17.25 4.95
CA ILE A 88 -4.17 17.58 3.56
C ILE A 88 -4.72 16.54 2.58
N ASN A 89 -4.97 16.95 1.34
CA ASN A 89 -5.56 16.07 0.33
C ASN A 89 -4.73 14.80 0.13
N ALA A 90 -5.40 13.64 0.08
CA ALA A 90 -4.76 12.31 -0.03
C ALA A 90 -3.81 12.15 -1.23
N TYR A 91 -3.95 12.96 -2.27
CA TYR A 91 -3.10 12.92 -3.48
C TYR A 91 -1.91 13.89 -3.41
N MET A 92 -1.79 14.66 -2.33
CA MET A 92 -0.60 15.46 -1.99
C MET A 92 0.47 14.61 -1.29
N PHE A 93 0.57 13.35 -1.73
CA PHE A 93 1.39 12.31 -1.14
C PHE A 93 2.11 11.53 -2.23
N GLU A 94 3.38 11.19 -1.99
CA GLU A 94 4.13 10.24 -2.82
C GLU A 94 4.83 9.18 -1.97
N MET A 95 4.78 7.94 -2.42
CA MET A 95 5.45 6.83 -1.77
C MET A 95 6.70 6.42 -2.53
N VAL A 96 7.79 6.18 -1.82
CA VAL A 96 9.08 5.76 -2.39
C VAL A 96 9.39 4.35 -1.93
N ASN A 97 9.55 3.43 -2.87
CA ASN A 97 9.90 2.06 -2.56
C ASN A 97 11.43 1.93 -2.41
N ILE A 98 11.90 1.93 -1.16
CA ILE A 98 13.31 1.69 -0.80
C ILE A 98 13.49 0.33 -0.11
N ARG A 99 12.48 -0.55 -0.17
CA ARG A 99 12.53 -1.91 0.37
C ARG A 99 12.64 -2.95 -0.74
N GLU A 100 11.53 -3.27 -1.41
CA GLU A 100 11.49 -4.28 -2.46
C GLU A 100 12.35 -3.88 -3.68
N GLN A 101 12.51 -2.58 -3.93
CA GLN A 101 13.29 -2.05 -5.06
C GLN A 101 14.68 -1.55 -4.68
N ASP A 102 15.05 -1.65 -3.40
CA ASP A 102 16.35 -1.21 -2.91
C ASP A 102 16.91 -2.16 -1.84
N SER A 103 16.58 -1.99 -0.56
CA SER A 103 17.24 -2.72 0.53
C SER A 103 17.20 -4.25 0.41
N TRP A 104 16.16 -4.84 -0.17
CA TRP A 104 16.05 -6.30 -0.35
C TRP A 104 16.83 -6.85 -1.55
N VAL A 105 17.29 -5.99 -2.45
CA VAL A 105 17.91 -6.41 -3.73
C VAL A 105 19.31 -5.82 -3.94
N HIS A 106 19.85 -5.11 -2.96
CA HIS A 106 21.26 -4.65 -2.95
C HIS A 106 21.95 -5.17 -1.69
N HIS A 107 23.26 -5.38 -1.79
CA HIS A 107 24.07 -5.83 -0.66
C HIS A 107 25.08 -4.77 -0.19
N ASP A 108 25.45 -3.84 -1.08
CA ASP A 108 26.33 -2.73 -0.76
C ASP A 108 25.52 -1.59 -0.12
N ARG A 109 25.83 -1.30 1.15
CA ARG A 109 25.11 -0.31 1.95
C ARG A 109 25.26 1.11 1.42
N GLU A 110 26.43 1.48 0.89
CA GLU A 110 26.64 2.84 0.39
C GLU A 110 25.90 3.03 -0.94
N GLN A 111 25.99 2.05 -1.85
CA GLN A 111 25.25 2.09 -3.13
C GLN A 111 23.74 2.10 -2.92
N ALA A 112 23.22 1.26 -2.01
CA ALA A 112 21.80 1.24 -1.66
C ALA A 112 21.36 2.58 -1.05
N THR A 113 22.15 3.15 -0.14
CA THR A 113 21.87 4.48 0.42
C THR A 113 21.82 5.57 -0.65
N GLN A 114 22.77 5.59 -1.59
CA GLN A 114 22.77 6.56 -2.69
C GLN A 114 21.56 6.39 -3.61
N LYS A 115 21.16 5.14 -3.87
CA LYS A 115 19.95 4.84 -4.63
C LYS A 115 18.70 5.35 -3.91
N ALA A 116 18.55 5.06 -2.62
CA ALA A 116 17.43 5.55 -1.81
C ALA A 116 17.34 7.09 -1.82
N ILE A 117 18.46 7.80 -1.67
CA ILE A 117 18.53 9.26 -1.78
C ILE A 117 18.03 9.74 -3.16
N ALA A 118 18.46 9.09 -4.24
CA ALA A 118 18.02 9.43 -5.59
C ALA A 118 16.52 9.19 -5.80
N LEU A 119 15.99 8.06 -5.30
CA LEU A 119 14.56 7.73 -5.37
C LEU A 119 13.71 8.75 -4.58
N VAL A 120 14.16 9.13 -3.38
CA VAL A 120 13.49 10.17 -2.57
C VAL A 120 13.51 11.51 -3.29
N ARG A 121 14.64 11.90 -3.89
CA ARG A 121 14.74 13.13 -4.69
C ARG A 121 13.77 13.16 -5.86
N MET A 122 13.60 12.02 -6.55
CA MET A 122 12.62 11.89 -7.64
C MET A 122 11.19 12.09 -7.13
N ALA A 123 10.84 11.46 -6.02
CA ALA A 123 9.51 11.57 -5.43
C ALA A 123 9.22 12.99 -4.90
N VAL A 124 10.18 13.64 -4.25
CA VAL A 124 10.06 15.07 -3.87
C VAL A 124 9.82 15.93 -5.11
N SER A 125 10.58 15.71 -6.18
CA SER A 125 10.40 16.46 -7.44
C SER A 125 9.01 16.26 -8.06
N LYS A 126 8.44 15.05 -7.90
CA LYS A 126 7.09 14.73 -8.35
C LYS A 126 6.02 15.37 -7.45
N VAL A 127 6.12 15.19 -6.13
CA VAL A 127 5.09 15.68 -5.20
C VAL A 127 4.94 17.20 -5.31
N LEU A 128 6.03 17.95 -5.53
CA LEU A 128 5.99 19.40 -5.76
C LEU A 128 5.06 19.81 -6.91
N ARG A 129 4.78 18.91 -7.87
CA ARG A 129 3.88 19.13 -9.01
C ARG A 129 2.50 18.52 -8.82
N ASN A 130 2.27 17.75 -7.76
CA ASN A 130 0.95 17.20 -7.46
C ASN A 130 -0.06 18.33 -7.25
N GLN A 131 -1.29 18.03 -7.64
CA GLN A 131 -2.47 18.84 -7.46
C GLN A 131 -3.48 18.05 -6.63
N PRO A 132 -4.30 18.71 -5.80
CA PRO A 132 -5.34 18.02 -5.06
C PRO A 132 -6.33 17.38 -6.04
N LEU A 133 -6.70 16.11 -5.78
CA LEU A 133 -7.69 15.40 -6.59
C LEU A 133 -8.92 15.07 -5.74
N GLN A 134 -10.04 14.85 -6.42
CA GLN A 134 -11.28 14.39 -5.82
C GLN A 134 -11.55 12.95 -6.23
N VAL A 135 -12.01 12.12 -5.29
CA VAL A 135 -12.40 10.75 -5.59
C VAL A 135 -13.72 10.77 -6.34
N SER A 136 -13.74 10.19 -7.54
CA SER A 136 -14.98 9.97 -8.28
C SER A 136 -15.73 8.78 -7.67
N THR A 137 -17.04 8.94 -7.47
CA THR A 137 -17.94 7.86 -7.08
C THR A 137 -18.70 7.38 -8.31
N ILE A 138 -18.83 6.06 -8.42
CA ILE A 138 -19.62 5.42 -9.47
C ILE A 138 -20.67 4.51 -8.80
N PRO A 139 -21.91 4.47 -9.32
CA PRO A 139 -22.93 3.58 -8.79
C PRO A 139 -22.51 2.12 -9.00
N VAL A 140 -22.71 1.29 -7.98
CA VAL A 140 -22.42 -0.15 -8.03
C VAL A 140 -23.72 -0.91 -8.25
N THR A 141 -23.81 -1.64 -9.37
CA THR A 141 -24.92 -2.57 -9.62
C THR A 141 -24.91 -3.67 -8.56
N ARG A 142 -26.05 -3.88 -7.88
CA ARG A 142 -26.21 -4.88 -6.81
C ARG A 142 -26.37 -6.29 -7.36
N LYS A 143 -25.38 -6.74 -8.15
CA LYS A 143 -25.33 -8.05 -8.79
C LYS A 143 -23.89 -8.53 -8.89
N ALA A 144 -23.64 -9.77 -8.50
CA ALA A 144 -22.34 -10.42 -8.60
C ALA A 144 -22.28 -11.42 -9.75
N LEU A 145 -21.07 -11.66 -10.26
CA LEU A 145 -20.75 -12.72 -11.21
C LEU A 145 -19.69 -13.61 -10.57
N VAL A 146 -19.97 -14.90 -10.47
CA VAL A 146 -19.02 -15.92 -10.03
C VAL A 146 -18.65 -16.77 -11.24
N ILE A 147 -17.36 -16.93 -11.48
CA ILE A 147 -16.82 -17.70 -12.61
C ILE A 147 -16.17 -18.97 -12.07
N GLY A 148 -16.73 -20.12 -12.43
CA GLY A 148 -16.35 -21.44 -11.94
C GLY A 148 -17.30 -21.95 -10.85
N GLY A 149 -18.02 -23.02 -11.13
CA GLY A 149 -18.94 -23.75 -10.25
C GLY A 149 -18.27 -24.86 -9.45
N GLY A 150 -16.99 -24.75 -9.09
CA GLY A 150 -16.36 -25.62 -8.09
C GLY A 150 -16.80 -25.27 -6.67
N ILE A 151 -16.34 -26.01 -5.65
CA ILE A 151 -16.71 -25.76 -4.24
C ILE A 151 -16.56 -24.29 -3.81
N ALA A 152 -15.46 -23.64 -4.18
CA ALA A 152 -15.22 -22.23 -3.84
C ALA A 152 -16.24 -21.28 -4.48
N GLY A 153 -16.59 -21.50 -5.75
CA GLY A 153 -17.53 -20.64 -6.46
C GLY A 153 -18.98 -20.90 -6.04
N MET A 154 -19.34 -22.17 -5.78
CA MET A 154 -20.65 -22.50 -5.22
C MET A 154 -20.84 -21.86 -3.85
N GLN A 155 -19.86 -21.95 -2.95
CA GLN A 155 -19.95 -21.31 -1.64
C GLN A 155 -20.06 -19.78 -1.76
N ALA A 156 -19.22 -19.15 -2.58
CA ALA A 156 -19.30 -17.71 -2.80
C ALA A 156 -20.67 -17.28 -3.36
N ALA A 157 -21.25 -18.06 -4.27
CA ALA A 157 -22.58 -17.77 -4.83
C ALA A 157 -23.68 -17.94 -3.78
N LEU A 158 -23.63 -18.98 -2.94
CA LEU A 158 -24.57 -19.19 -1.84
C LEU A 158 -24.50 -18.04 -0.84
N ASP A 159 -23.30 -17.68 -0.35
CA ASP A 159 -23.12 -16.59 0.62
C ASP A 159 -23.67 -15.25 0.08
N ILE A 160 -23.44 -14.95 -1.20
CA ILE A 160 -23.94 -13.73 -1.85
C ILE A 160 -25.48 -13.76 -1.95
N ALA A 161 -26.05 -14.90 -2.31
CA ALA A 161 -27.50 -15.07 -2.42
C ALA A 161 -28.19 -14.97 -1.05
N GLU A 162 -27.62 -15.61 -0.02
CA GLU A 162 -28.09 -15.55 1.38
C GLU A 162 -28.02 -14.13 1.96
N ALA A 163 -27.01 -13.34 1.56
CA ALA A 163 -26.93 -11.91 1.88
C ALA A 163 -27.96 -11.05 1.12
N GLY A 164 -28.82 -11.64 0.29
CA GLY A 164 -29.89 -10.95 -0.43
C GLY A 164 -29.45 -10.25 -1.71
N HIS A 165 -28.33 -10.68 -2.32
CA HIS A 165 -27.81 -10.10 -3.55
C HIS A 165 -28.00 -11.05 -4.74
N GLN A 166 -28.31 -10.49 -5.92
CA GLN A 166 -28.39 -11.30 -7.14
C GLN A 166 -27.00 -11.79 -7.53
N VAL A 167 -26.88 -13.08 -7.84
CA VAL A 167 -25.63 -13.69 -8.32
C VAL A 167 -25.87 -14.48 -9.60
N VAL A 168 -24.89 -14.44 -10.51
CA VAL A 168 -24.83 -15.31 -11.68
C VAL A 168 -23.62 -16.20 -11.53
N LEU A 169 -23.81 -17.52 -11.56
CA LEU A 169 -22.73 -18.50 -11.57
C LEU A 169 -22.54 -19.03 -12.99
N VAL A 170 -21.33 -18.88 -13.53
CA VAL A 170 -20.96 -19.39 -14.86
C VAL A 170 -19.95 -20.51 -14.70
N GLU A 171 -20.33 -21.73 -15.09
CA GLU A 171 -19.43 -22.88 -15.16
C GLU A 171 -19.09 -23.15 -16.63
N LYS A 172 -17.82 -23.52 -16.88
CA LYS A 172 -17.30 -23.82 -18.21
C LYS A 172 -17.77 -25.19 -18.68
N GLU A 173 -17.78 -26.16 -17.78
CA GLU A 173 -18.17 -27.54 -18.06
C GLU A 173 -19.69 -27.72 -17.97
N ALA A 174 -20.18 -28.89 -18.40
CA ALA A 174 -21.61 -29.19 -18.39
C ALA A 174 -22.20 -29.34 -16.96
N SER A 175 -21.35 -29.52 -15.94
CA SER A 175 -21.75 -29.75 -14.55
C SER A 175 -20.92 -28.92 -13.58
N ILE A 176 -21.58 -28.46 -12.51
CA ILE A 176 -20.92 -27.87 -11.34
C ILE A 176 -20.28 -28.95 -10.45
N GLY A 177 -19.52 -28.52 -9.44
CA GLY A 177 -18.82 -29.37 -8.47
C GLY A 177 -17.30 -29.35 -8.63
N GLY A 178 -16.81 -29.05 -9.84
CA GLY A 178 -15.37 -28.94 -10.13
C GLY A 178 -14.59 -30.20 -9.74
N LYS A 179 -13.34 -30.04 -9.28
CA LYS A 179 -12.48 -31.18 -8.92
C LYS A 179 -12.99 -32.01 -7.73
N MET A 180 -13.83 -31.45 -6.87
CA MET A 180 -14.31 -32.15 -5.67
C MET A 180 -15.11 -33.39 -6.05
N THR A 181 -15.94 -33.30 -7.09
CA THR A 181 -16.74 -34.44 -7.61
C THR A 181 -15.91 -35.59 -8.18
N GLN A 182 -14.61 -35.38 -8.42
CA GLN A 182 -13.69 -36.39 -8.92
C GLN A 182 -12.94 -37.11 -7.79
N LEU A 183 -13.07 -36.64 -6.55
CA LEU A 183 -12.45 -37.24 -5.38
C LEU A 183 -13.40 -38.28 -4.77
N ASP A 184 -12.85 -39.39 -4.29
CA ASP A 184 -13.64 -40.39 -3.53
C ASP A 184 -13.93 -39.86 -2.11
N LYS A 185 -12.88 -39.40 -1.41
CA LYS A 185 -12.96 -38.92 -0.03
C LYS A 185 -12.19 -37.63 0.18
N THR A 186 -12.58 -36.88 1.21
CA THR A 186 -11.94 -35.62 1.61
C THR A 186 -11.27 -35.76 2.98
N PHE A 187 -9.99 -35.42 3.07
CA PHE A 187 -9.28 -35.39 4.36
C PHE A 187 -9.60 -34.07 5.10
N PRO A 188 -9.52 -34.04 6.45
CA PRO A 188 -9.12 -35.12 7.35
C PRO A 188 -10.26 -36.07 7.78
N THR A 189 -11.51 -35.75 7.50
CA THR A 189 -12.68 -36.51 8.03
C THR A 189 -12.94 -37.80 7.28
N MET A 190 -12.40 -37.95 6.06
CA MET A 190 -12.61 -39.07 5.15
C MET A 190 -14.08 -39.20 4.70
N ASP A 191 -14.80 -38.09 4.70
CA ASP A 191 -16.16 -37.99 4.16
C ASP A 191 -16.15 -38.12 2.63
N CYS A 192 -17.24 -38.64 2.06
CA CYS A 192 -17.44 -38.67 0.61
C CYS A 192 -17.42 -37.24 0.04
N ALA A 193 -16.77 -37.04 -1.10
CA ALA A 193 -16.60 -35.70 -1.67
C ALA A 193 -17.85 -35.18 -2.43
N ALA A 194 -18.75 -36.08 -2.82
CA ALA A 194 -20.01 -35.77 -3.49
C ALA A 194 -21.06 -36.83 -3.11
#